data_AF-A0A7S2HS65-F1
#
_entry.id   AF-A0A7S2HS65-F1
#
_cell.length_a   1.000
_cell.length_b   1.000
_cell.length_c   1.000
_cell.angle_alpha   90.00
_cell.angle_beta   90.00
_cell.angle_gamma   90.00
#
_symmetry.space_group_name_H-M   'P 1'
#
loop_
_entity.id
_entity.type
_entity.pdbx_description
1 polymer ?
#
loop_
_entity_poly.entity_id
_entity_poly.type
_entity_poly.pdbx_seq_one_letter_code
_entity_poly.pdbx_strand_id
1 'polypeptide(L)'
;IASECQELVLKVQSQVLPKYGFSGDYEGIQNMLVAFEHPSIHQSPDFVKNSAELNQLLFGLSFSKNAQDDGERTAFFEATEAAEKETTAKLAEECRRQWNKSGGPAEDPSRDTVGAYKSLAARFFAEGPDVARGGPDSGAAVARREARSQLRMRREAASIIRGGGGLRRPGGLEGISEGGEQEPFDGVYEDADGAAVTISGSRMHGPDGTSMDFVIFDGAKCSLRMGDDVFEGKFSIDGRLLWRDGSMWVRKMAGGDSETQGPGGAAP
;
A
#
# COMPACT_ATOMS: atom_id res chain seq x y z
N ILE A 1 -1.15 -3.10 22.28
CA ILE A 1 -0.16 -2.58 21.30
C ILE A 1 -0.79 -1.60 20.32
N ALA A 2 -1.64 -2.00 19.35
CA ALA A 2 -2.19 -1.03 18.37
C ALA A 2 -3.03 0.10 19.00
N SER A 3 -3.83 -0.21 20.02
CA SER A 3 -4.64 0.79 20.75
C SER A 3 -3.79 1.75 21.60
N GLU A 4 -2.76 1.25 22.27
CA GLU A 4 -1.89 2.05 23.15
C GLU A 4 -1.02 3.02 22.36
N CYS A 5 -0.50 2.61 21.19
CA CYS A 5 0.23 3.50 20.30
C CYS A 5 -0.68 4.63 19.77
N GLN A 6 -1.93 4.31 19.43
CA GLN A 6 -2.90 5.30 18.96
C GLN A 6 -3.25 6.32 20.06
N GLU A 7 -3.47 5.88 21.29
CA GLU A 7 -3.70 6.77 22.43
C GLU A 7 -2.50 7.69 22.71
N LEU A 8 -1.28 7.17 22.59
CA LEU A 8 -0.06 7.96 22.79
C LEU A 8 0.07 9.07 21.73
N VAL A 9 -0.21 8.75 20.47
CA VAL A 9 -0.18 9.70 19.35
C VAL A 9 -1.23 10.80 19.54
N LEU A 10 -2.46 10.43 19.90
CA LEU A 10 -3.54 11.38 20.17
C LEU A 10 -3.21 12.28 21.36
N LYS A 11 -2.57 11.76 22.41
CA LYS A 11 -2.18 12.55 23.58
C LYS A 11 -1.18 13.64 23.22
N VAL A 12 -0.18 13.35 22.39
CA VAL A 12 0.78 14.36 21.92
C VAL A 12 0.10 15.36 21.00
N GLN A 13 -0.69 14.89 20.03
CA GLN A 13 -1.38 15.75 19.08
C GLN A 13 -2.38 16.70 19.75
N SER A 14 -3.03 16.27 20.84
CA SER A 14 -3.95 17.11 21.62
C SER A 14 -3.31 18.38 22.19
N GLN A 15 -1.99 18.36 22.40
CA GLN A 15 -1.22 19.50 22.91
C GLN A 15 -0.61 20.35 21.81
N VAL A 16 -0.39 19.77 20.62
CA VAL A 16 0.35 20.39 19.52
C VAL A 16 -0.60 21.06 18.54
N LEU A 17 -1.64 20.37 18.10
CA LEU A 17 -2.58 20.85 17.07
C LEU A 17 -3.24 22.20 17.40
N PRO A 18 -3.67 22.48 18.65
CA PRO A 18 -4.24 23.78 19.01
C PRO A 18 -3.30 24.97 18.79
N LYS A 19 -1.97 24.76 18.82
CA LYS A 19 -0.99 25.83 18.58
C LYS A 19 -0.98 26.29 17.12
N TYR A 20 -1.51 25.47 16.21
CA TYR A 20 -1.61 25.73 14.78
C TYR A 20 -3.05 25.98 14.33
N GLY A 21 -3.99 26.14 15.28
CA GLY A 21 -5.40 26.41 14.99
C GLY A 21 -6.25 25.18 14.66
N PHE A 22 -5.73 23.96 14.87
CA PHE A 22 -6.50 22.72 14.71
C PHE A 22 -7.00 22.20 16.06
N SER A 23 -8.12 21.48 16.10
CA SER A 23 -8.59 20.82 17.32
C SER A 23 -7.61 19.71 17.76
N GLY A 24 -7.54 19.44 19.06
CA GLY A 24 -6.66 18.44 19.64
C GLY A 24 -7.17 17.00 19.55
N ASP A 25 -8.09 16.74 18.63
CA ASP A 25 -8.82 15.48 18.48
C ASP A 25 -8.62 14.88 17.09
N TYR A 26 -9.30 13.76 16.82
CA TYR A 26 -9.22 13.07 15.54
C TYR A 26 -9.68 13.95 14.36
N GLU A 27 -10.68 14.79 14.57
CA GLU A 27 -11.19 15.71 13.55
C GLU A 27 -10.13 16.76 13.19
N GLY A 28 -9.39 17.26 14.17
CA GLY A 28 -8.29 18.20 13.96
C GLY A 28 -7.15 17.61 13.14
N ILE A 29 -6.87 16.31 13.29
CA ILE A 29 -5.89 15.59 12.46
C ILE A 29 -6.36 15.52 11.02
N GLN A 30 -7.63 15.16 10.79
CA GLN A 30 -8.19 15.10 9.43
C GLN A 30 -8.14 16.48 8.76
N ASN A 31 -8.56 17.53 9.47
CA ASN A 31 -8.47 18.90 8.99
C ASN A 31 -7.03 19.35 8.71
N MET A 32 -6.07 18.91 9.54
CA MET A 32 -4.64 19.13 9.29
C MET A 32 -4.21 18.43 8.00
N LEU A 33 -4.53 17.15 7.80
CA LEU A 33 -4.15 16.41 6.59
C LEU A 33 -4.73 17.06 5.32
N VAL A 34 -6.00 17.47 5.34
CA VAL A 34 -6.63 18.21 4.23
C VAL A 34 -5.94 19.54 3.98
N ALA A 35 -5.54 20.27 5.04
CA ALA A 35 -4.80 21.52 4.88
C ALA A 35 -3.45 21.28 4.19
N PHE A 36 -2.77 20.18 4.50
CA PHE A 36 -1.50 19.79 3.87
C PHE A 36 -1.64 19.47 2.37
N GLU A 37 -2.81 19.06 1.89
CA GLU A 37 -3.08 18.84 0.46
C GLU A 37 -3.24 20.16 -0.33
N HIS A 38 -3.36 21.31 0.36
CA HIS A 38 -3.56 22.58 -0.32
C HIS A 38 -2.30 22.97 -1.13
N PRO A 39 -2.42 23.29 -2.43
CA PRO A 39 -1.26 23.54 -3.31
C PRO A 39 -0.31 24.64 -2.82
N SER A 40 -0.82 25.63 -2.11
CA SER A 40 0.00 26.73 -1.55
C SER A 40 1.01 26.27 -0.51
N ILE A 41 0.74 25.17 0.21
CA ILE A 41 1.67 24.63 1.22
C ILE A 41 2.88 24.00 0.53
N HIS A 42 2.66 23.25 -0.56
CA HIS A 42 3.73 22.65 -1.35
C HIS A 42 4.62 23.66 -2.07
N GLN A 43 4.11 24.87 -2.32
CA GLN A 43 4.89 25.96 -2.91
C GLN A 43 5.79 26.69 -1.90
N SER A 44 5.58 26.46 -0.59
CA SER A 44 6.42 27.07 0.44
C SER A 44 7.83 26.45 0.44
N PRO A 45 8.89 27.23 0.25
CA PRO A 45 10.26 26.70 0.22
C PRO A 45 10.67 26.06 1.55
N ASP A 46 10.19 26.60 2.67
CA ASP A 46 10.44 26.06 4.00
C ASP A 46 9.75 24.70 4.18
N PHE A 47 8.56 24.52 3.60
CA PHE A 47 7.85 23.25 3.64
C PHE A 47 8.58 22.16 2.85
N VAL A 48 9.04 22.48 1.64
CA VAL A 48 9.83 21.57 0.80
C VAL A 48 11.13 21.20 1.50
N LYS A 49 11.83 22.18 2.09
CA LYS A 49 13.06 21.93 2.85
C LYS A 49 12.80 21.02 4.06
N ASN A 50 11.80 21.36 4.89
CA ASN A 50 11.50 20.60 6.10
C ASN A 50 11.02 19.19 5.76
N SER A 51 10.16 19.01 4.76
CA SER A 51 9.72 17.67 4.35
C SER A 51 10.88 16.82 3.83
N ALA A 52 11.84 17.41 3.10
CA ALA A 52 13.06 16.71 2.68
C ALA A 52 13.92 16.29 3.89
N GLU A 53 14.15 17.19 4.85
CA GLU A 53 14.90 16.89 6.08
C GLU A 53 14.20 15.83 6.95
N LEU A 54 12.87 15.88 7.05
CA LEU A 54 12.07 14.92 7.82
C LEU A 54 12.11 13.53 7.17
N ASN A 55 12.00 13.46 5.85
CA ASN A 55 12.17 12.22 5.10
C ASN A 55 13.60 11.66 5.25
N GLN A 56 14.61 12.52 5.26
CA GLN A 56 15.99 12.13 5.54
C GLN A 56 16.15 11.54 6.95
N LEU A 57 15.54 12.15 7.97
CA LEU A 57 15.61 11.68 9.36
C LEU A 57 14.83 10.38 9.60
N LEU A 58 13.64 10.26 9.03
CA LEU A 58 12.78 9.09 9.23
C LEU A 58 13.24 7.86 8.46
N PHE A 59 13.77 8.07 7.25
CA PHE A 59 14.08 6.98 6.32
C PHE A 59 15.57 6.83 6.04
N GLY A 60 16.44 7.64 6.66
CA GLY A 60 17.88 7.61 6.44
C GLY A 60 18.28 8.01 5.00
N LEU A 61 17.37 8.65 4.26
CA LEU A 61 17.60 9.15 2.91
C LEU A 61 18.46 10.41 2.96
N SER A 62 19.76 10.26 3.26
CA SER A 62 20.71 11.30 2.92
C SER A 62 20.77 11.38 1.39
N PHE A 63 19.94 12.23 0.79
CA PHE A 63 20.21 12.74 -0.54
C PHE A 63 21.52 13.53 -0.43
N SER A 64 22.64 12.84 -0.63
CA SER A 64 23.93 13.50 -0.78
C SER A 64 23.75 14.56 -1.83
N LYS A 65 23.90 15.83 -1.43
CA LYS A 65 23.76 17.00 -2.29
C LYS A 65 24.77 17.02 -3.44
N ASN A 66 25.64 16.01 -3.51
CA ASN A 66 26.62 15.73 -4.53
C ASN A 66 26.39 14.31 -5.07
N ALA A 67 25.36 14.09 -5.89
CA ALA A 67 25.22 12.86 -6.66
C ALA A 67 24.86 13.23 -8.10
N GLN A 68 25.91 13.58 -8.85
CA GLN A 68 25.96 13.50 -10.30
C GLN A 68 26.58 12.14 -10.68
N ASP A 69 26.23 11.09 -9.94
CA ASP A 69 26.77 9.75 -10.13
C ASP A 69 25.62 8.74 -9.98
N ASP A 70 25.20 8.19 -11.12
CA ASP A 70 23.98 7.41 -11.31
C ASP A 70 24.05 6.00 -10.69
N GLY A 71 25.07 5.72 -9.86
CA GLY A 71 25.32 4.41 -9.25
C GLY A 71 24.71 4.19 -7.85
N GLU A 72 24.39 5.23 -7.08
CA GLU A 72 23.99 5.07 -5.66
C GLU A 72 22.50 4.79 -5.43
N ARG A 73 21.64 4.95 -6.44
CA ARG A 73 20.17 4.83 -6.28
C ARG A 73 19.69 3.39 -6.12
N THR A 74 20.42 2.43 -6.68
CA THR A 74 20.13 0.98 -6.61
C THR A 74 20.40 0.41 -5.21
N ALA A 75 21.39 0.96 -4.50
CA ALA A 75 21.82 0.45 -3.19
C ALA A 75 20.76 0.62 -2.08
N PHE A 76 19.85 1.59 -2.20
CA PHE A 76 18.81 1.83 -1.20
C PHE A 76 17.69 0.79 -1.22
N PHE A 77 17.31 0.33 -2.41
CA PHE A 77 16.34 -0.76 -2.57
C PHE A 77 16.93 -2.11 -2.16
N GLU A 78 18.22 -2.35 -2.45
CA GLU A 78 18.92 -3.54 -1.97
C GLU A 78 19.02 -3.56 -0.43
N ALA A 79 19.18 -2.41 0.23
CA ALA A 79 19.24 -2.33 1.69
C ALA A 79 17.89 -2.62 2.38
N THR A 80 16.77 -2.14 1.81
CA THR A 80 15.43 -2.44 2.34
C THR A 80 15.05 -3.90 2.09
N GLU A 81 15.38 -4.45 0.92
CA GLU A 81 15.20 -5.86 0.61
C GLU A 81 16.10 -6.77 1.46
N ALA A 82 17.34 -6.37 1.74
CA ALA A 82 18.25 -7.11 2.62
C ALA A 82 17.71 -7.16 4.06
N ALA A 83 17.15 -6.06 4.58
CA ALA A 83 16.51 -6.03 5.89
C ALA A 83 15.25 -6.92 5.95
N GLU A 84 14.49 -6.98 4.86
CA GLU A 84 13.30 -7.83 4.75
C GLU A 84 13.67 -9.32 4.59
N LYS A 85 14.74 -9.63 3.85
CA LYS A 85 15.33 -10.97 3.77
C LYS A 85 15.92 -11.43 5.11
N GLU A 86 16.54 -10.53 5.86
CA GLU A 86 17.10 -10.84 7.18
C GLU A 86 16.00 -11.14 8.20
N THR A 87 14.92 -10.35 8.19
CA THR A 87 13.77 -10.57 9.09
C THR A 87 13.02 -11.87 8.77
N THR A 88 12.82 -12.18 7.48
CA THR A 88 12.23 -13.47 7.06
C THR A 88 13.14 -14.66 7.36
N ALA A 89 14.46 -14.53 7.19
CA ALA A 89 15.42 -15.57 7.56
C ALA A 89 15.41 -15.86 9.07
N LYS A 90 15.41 -14.81 9.91
CA LYS A 90 15.30 -14.95 11.37
C LYS A 90 13.99 -15.62 11.80
N LEU A 91 12.87 -15.29 11.15
CA LEU A 91 11.60 -15.93 11.41
C LEU A 91 11.62 -17.42 11.04
N ALA A 92 12.20 -17.77 9.89
CA ALA A 92 12.36 -19.16 9.46
C ALA A 92 13.28 -19.96 10.40
N GLU A 93 14.35 -19.34 10.90
CA GLU A 93 15.26 -19.95 11.87
C GLU A 93 14.58 -20.19 13.22
N GLU A 94 13.80 -19.23 13.73
CA GLU A 94 13.06 -19.41 14.98
C GLU A 94 11.98 -20.50 14.84
N CYS A 95 11.27 -20.56 13.70
CA CYS A 95 10.35 -21.66 13.39
C CYS A 95 11.06 -23.02 13.40
N ARG A 96 12.26 -23.12 12.81
CA ARG A 96 13.08 -24.34 12.83
C ARG A 96 13.53 -24.69 14.24
N ARG A 97 13.89 -23.70 15.06
CA ARG A 97 14.30 -23.90 16.45
C ARG A 97 13.15 -24.44 17.29
N GLN A 98 11.94 -23.90 17.11
CA GLN A 98 10.75 -24.39 17.81
C GLN A 98 10.37 -25.81 17.38
N TRP A 99 10.48 -26.12 16.08
CA TRP A 99 10.25 -27.46 15.55
C TRP A 99 11.19 -28.51 16.16
N ASN A 100 12.48 -28.19 16.28
CA ASN A 100 13.45 -29.09 16.91
C ASN A 100 13.19 -29.25 18.43
N LYS A 101 12.72 -28.19 19.09
CA LYS A 101 12.40 -28.21 20.53
C LYS A 101 11.16 -29.04 20.85
N SER A 102 10.19 -29.13 19.96
CA SER A 102 8.98 -29.94 20.14
C SER A 102 9.18 -31.43 19.83
N GLY A 103 10.40 -31.86 19.49
CA GLY A 103 10.69 -33.26 19.17
C GLY A 103 10.03 -33.71 17.86
N GLY A 104 10.02 -32.83 16.85
CA GLY A 104 9.37 -33.08 15.56
C GLY A 104 9.69 -34.46 14.97
N PRO A 105 8.72 -35.14 14.32
CA PRO A 105 8.87 -36.50 13.82
C PRO A 105 10.01 -36.58 12.79
N ALA A 106 10.81 -37.65 12.88
CA ALA A 106 12.05 -37.84 12.13
C ALA A 106 11.86 -38.19 10.64
N GLU A 107 10.70 -37.94 10.04
CA GLU A 107 10.43 -38.31 8.64
C GLU A 107 10.18 -37.10 7.73
N ASP A 108 10.72 -37.24 6.52
CA ASP A 108 11.05 -36.27 5.47
C ASP A 108 9.93 -35.25 5.11
N PRO A 109 10.20 -33.92 5.16
CA PRO A 109 9.20 -32.89 4.87
C PRO A 109 9.08 -32.64 3.36
N SER A 110 8.52 -33.60 2.64
CA SER A 110 8.24 -33.51 1.20
C SER A 110 6.74 -33.67 0.94
N ARG A 111 5.92 -32.68 1.36
CA ARG A 111 4.71 -32.19 0.63
C ARG A 111 3.75 -31.25 1.37
N ASP A 112 3.79 -31.12 2.70
CA ASP A 112 2.73 -30.39 3.45
C ASP A 112 3.21 -29.20 4.30
N THR A 113 4.36 -28.62 3.97
CA THR A 113 5.02 -27.58 4.76
C THR A 113 4.28 -26.22 4.74
N VAL A 114 3.61 -25.86 3.65
CA VAL A 114 2.90 -24.56 3.53
C VAL A 114 1.66 -24.50 4.43
N GLY A 115 0.97 -25.62 4.63
CA GLY A 115 -0.19 -25.72 5.52
C GLY A 115 0.21 -25.63 7.01
N ALA A 116 1.33 -26.28 7.38
CA ALA A 116 1.86 -26.24 8.73
C ALA A 116 2.40 -24.85 9.11
N TYR A 117 3.07 -24.14 8.20
CA TYR A 117 3.55 -22.76 8.43
C TYR A 117 2.40 -21.76 8.65
N LYS A 118 1.31 -21.87 7.88
CA LYS A 118 0.10 -21.06 8.09
C LYS A 118 -0.58 -21.35 9.43
N SER A 119 -0.59 -22.62 9.86
CA SER A 119 -1.19 -23.02 11.15
C SER A 119 -0.34 -22.62 12.35
N LEU A 120 0.98 -22.64 12.22
CA LEU A 120 1.92 -22.23 13.29
C LEU A 120 1.92 -20.71 13.49
N ALA A 121 1.93 -19.94 12.40
CA ALA A 121 1.77 -18.48 12.46
C ALA A 121 0.42 -18.10 13.09
N ALA A 122 -0.66 -18.78 12.72
CA ALA A 122 -1.97 -18.57 13.33
C ALA A 122 -2.03 -18.89 14.83
N ARG A 123 -1.23 -19.85 15.33
CA ARG A 123 -1.12 -20.16 16.77
C ARG A 123 -0.26 -19.14 17.53
N PHE A 124 0.83 -18.68 16.93
CA PHE A 124 1.70 -17.65 17.51
C PHE A 124 0.97 -16.31 17.72
N PHE A 125 -0.01 -16.00 16.87
CA PHE A 125 -0.88 -14.82 17.03
C PHE A 125 -2.16 -15.07 17.87
N ALA A 126 -2.45 -16.32 18.24
CA ALA A 126 -3.61 -16.67 19.06
C ALA A 126 -3.27 -16.90 20.54
N GLU A 127 -2.03 -17.25 20.85
CA GLU A 127 -1.55 -17.47 22.23
C GLU A 127 -0.73 -16.25 22.67
N GLY A 128 -1.41 -15.29 23.32
CA GLY A 128 -0.73 -14.25 24.11
C GLY A 128 0.04 -14.86 25.29
N PRO A 129 1.06 -14.18 25.83
CA PRO A 129 1.97 -14.75 26.81
C PRO A 129 1.23 -15.25 28.05
N ASP A 130 1.51 -16.51 28.38
CA ASP A 130 0.98 -17.26 29.51
C ASP A 130 1.51 -16.67 30.83
N VAL A 131 0.72 -15.77 31.43
CA VAL A 131 0.97 -15.25 32.79
C VAL A 131 0.48 -16.30 33.79
N ALA A 132 1.33 -17.26 34.12
CA ALA A 132 1.10 -18.19 35.21
C ALA A 132 1.63 -17.61 36.53
N ARG A 133 0.74 -17.02 37.35
CA ARG A 133 0.43 -17.42 38.76
C ARG A 133 -0.31 -16.30 39.52
N GLY A 134 -1.60 -16.52 39.75
CA GLY A 134 -2.33 -15.83 40.83
C GLY A 134 -3.85 -15.98 40.78
N GLY A 135 -4.38 -16.93 41.56
CA GLY A 135 -5.69 -16.85 42.25
C GLY A 135 -7.00 -16.89 41.44
N PRO A 136 -8.07 -17.55 41.95
CA PRO A 136 -9.29 -17.78 41.18
C PRO A 136 -10.32 -16.64 41.27
N ASP A 137 -11.21 -16.64 40.27
CA ASP A 137 -12.54 -16.04 40.23
C ASP A 137 -12.69 -14.52 40.07
N SER A 138 -12.50 -14.05 38.83
CA SER A 138 -13.39 -13.04 38.22
C SER A 138 -13.19 -12.87 36.69
N GLY A 139 -12.00 -13.17 36.17
CA GLY A 139 -11.66 -12.91 34.75
C GLY A 139 -12.30 -13.85 33.72
N ALA A 140 -12.64 -15.08 34.11
CA ALA A 140 -13.11 -16.10 33.16
C ALA A 140 -14.49 -15.80 32.55
N ALA A 141 -15.34 -15.04 33.24
CA ALA A 141 -16.66 -14.67 32.74
C ALA A 141 -16.59 -13.58 31.65
N VAL A 142 -15.66 -12.63 31.79
CA VAL A 142 -15.46 -11.53 30.83
C VAL A 142 -14.83 -12.06 29.54
N ALA A 143 -13.78 -12.89 29.66
CA ALA A 143 -13.14 -13.53 28.51
C ALA A 143 -14.11 -14.41 27.70
N ARG A 144 -15.03 -15.12 28.37
CA ARG A 144 -16.07 -15.93 27.69
C ARG A 144 -17.13 -15.06 26.98
N ARG A 145 -17.45 -13.89 27.52
CA ARG A 145 -18.39 -12.94 26.89
C ARG A 145 -17.77 -12.31 25.64
N GLU A 146 -16.48 -12.00 25.71
CA GLU A 146 -15.72 -11.40 24.61
C GLU A 146 -15.46 -12.41 23.46
N ALA A 147 -15.09 -13.64 23.79
CA ALA A 147 -14.94 -14.72 22.80
C ALA A 147 -16.25 -15.04 22.06
N ARG A 148 -17.40 -14.96 22.75
CA ARG A 148 -18.73 -15.12 22.10
C ARG A 148 -19.09 -13.93 21.20
N SER A 149 -18.70 -12.72 21.58
CA SER A 149 -18.89 -11.52 20.73
C SER A 149 -18.07 -11.60 19.45
N GLN A 150 -16.80 -12.02 19.55
CA GLN A 150 -15.91 -12.19 18.40
C GLN A 150 -16.38 -13.32 17.46
N LEU A 151 -16.89 -14.43 17.99
CA LEU A 151 -17.43 -15.52 17.17
C LEU A 151 -18.72 -15.11 16.42
N ARG A 152 -19.54 -14.22 17.01
CA ARG A 152 -20.73 -13.66 16.36
C ARG A 152 -20.33 -12.74 15.19
N MET A 153 -19.38 -11.83 15.40
CA MET A 153 -18.88 -10.95 14.32
C MET A 153 -18.23 -11.74 13.17
N ARG A 154 -17.47 -12.80 13.47
CA ARG A 154 -16.86 -13.65 12.42
C ARG A 154 -17.88 -14.44 11.61
N ARG A 155 -19.01 -14.85 12.21
CA ARG A 155 -20.11 -15.50 11.48
C ARG A 155 -20.87 -14.53 10.57
N GLU A 156 -21.02 -13.27 10.99
CA GLU A 156 -21.64 -12.21 10.18
C GLU A 156 -20.75 -11.82 8.99
N ALA A 157 -19.45 -11.65 9.21
CA ALA A 157 -18.49 -11.37 8.13
C ALA A 157 -18.38 -12.52 7.12
N ALA A 158 -18.43 -13.78 7.57
CA ALA A 158 -18.39 -14.94 6.68
C ALA A 158 -19.69 -15.13 5.87
N SER A 159 -20.82 -14.57 6.33
CA SER A 159 -22.09 -14.57 5.60
C SER A 159 -22.06 -13.63 4.39
N ILE A 160 -21.33 -12.52 4.48
CA ILE A 160 -21.22 -11.52 3.42
C ILE A 160 -20.41 -12.07 2.23
N ILE A 161 -19.40 -12.89 2.48
CA ILE A 161 -18.50 -13.44 1.45
C ILE A 161 -19.13 -14.64 0.70
N ARG A 162 -20.10 -15.35 1.30
CA ARG A 162 -20.69 -16.58 0.71
C ARG A 162 -22.07 -16.38 0.08
N GLY A 163 -22.62 -15.16 0.08
CA GLY A 163 -23.97 -14.84 -0.41
C GLY A 163 -24.05 -14.18 -1.80
N GLY A 164 -22.93 -13.96 -2.50
CA GLY A 164 -22.89 -13.26 -3.81
C GLY A 164 -23.37 -14.08 -5.02
N GLY A 165 -24.28 -15.04 -4.82
CA GLY A 165 -24.82 -15.89 -5.87
C GLY A 165 -26.24 -15.48 -6.27
N GLY A 166 -26.35 -14.73 -7.37
CA GLY A 166 -27.49 -14.80 -8.30
C GLY A 166 -28.85 -14.28 -7.82
N LEU A 167 -29.13 -13.00 -8.08
CA LEU A 167 -30.49 -12.52 -8.32
C LEU A 167 -30.53 -11.71 -9.61
N ARG A 168 -31.16 -12.32 -10.63
CA ARG A 168 -31.63 -11.63 -11.84
C ARG A 168 -32.55 -10.49 -11.42
N ARG A 169 -32.21 -9.24 -11.78
CA ARG A 169 -33.19 -8.15 -11.86
C ARG A 169 -33.67 -8.01 -13.31
N PRO A 170 -34.97 -8.17 -13.59
CA PRO A 170 -35.57 -7.68 -14.81
C PRO A 170 -35.99 -6.21 -14.63
N GLY A 171 -35.66 -5.38 -15.61
CA GLY A 171 -36.48 -4.23 -15.99
C GLY A 171 -36.24 -2.92 -15.24
N GLY A 172 -35.73 -1.95 -15.99
CA GLY A 172 -36.15 -0.55 -15.89
C GLY A 172 -35.35 0.33 -14.96
N LEU A 173 -34.39 1.06 -15.54
CA LEU A 173 -34.33 2.53 -15.54
C LEU A 173 -33.03 2.94 -16.23
N GLU A 174 -33.16 3.36 -17.48
CA GLU A 174 -32.11 4.05 -18.23
C GLU A 174 -31.93 5.48 -17.66
N GLY A 175 -30.68 5.94 -17.61
CA GLY A 175 -30.41 7.38 -17.76
C GLY A 175 -29.93 8.12 -16.52
N ILE A 176 -28.89 7.63 -15.84
CA ILE A 176 -27.96 8.51 -15.15
C ILE A 176 -26.56 8.00 -15.49
N SER A 177 -25.84 8.72 -16.34
CA SER A 177 -24.49 8.37 -16.76
C SER A 177 -23.59 8.31 -15.53
N GLU A 178 -23.18 7.11 -15.16
CA GLU A 178 -22.13 6.87 -14.18
C GLU A 178 -20.90 7.68 -14.63
N GLY A 179 -20.52 8.68 -13.84
CA GLY A 179 -19.22 9.30 -13.96
C GLY A 179 -18.19 8.24 -13.62
N GLY A 180 -17.74 7.51 -14.64
CA GLY A 180 -16.81 6.40 -14.47
C GLY A 180 -15.58 6.88 -13.74
N GLU A 181 -15.40 6.38 -12.52
CA GLU A 181 -14.16 6.53 -11.78
C GLU A 181 -13.06 5.93 -12.67
N GLN A 182 -12.28 6.78 -13.33
CA GLN A 182 -11.08 6.32 -14.02
C GLN A 182 -10.22 5.62 -12.98
N GLU A 183 -9.84 4.37 -13.25
CA GLU A 183 -8.91 3.70 -12.35
C GLU A 183 -7.63 4.54 -12.28
N PRO A 184 -7.00 4.63 -11.09
CA PRO A 184 -5.90 5.58 -10.86
C PRO A 184 -4.71 5.38 -11.81
N PHE A 185 -4.58 4.16 -12.36
CA PHE A 185 -3.51 3.81 -13.30
C PHE A 185 -3.88 3.99 -14.77
N ASP A 186 -5.14 4.17 -15.13
CA ASP A 186 -5.55 4.26 -16.53
C ASP A 186 -4.89 5.45 -17.22
N GLY A 187 -4.42 5.30 -18.44
CA GLY A 187 -3.87 6.40 -19.23
C GLY A 187 -2.65 6.04 -20.06
N VAL A 188 -2.14 7.05 -20.76
CA VAL A 188 -0.92 6.92 -21.57
C VAL A 188 0.26 7.37 -20.74
N TYR A 189 1.31 6.55 -20.69
CA TYR A 189 2.55 6.82 -19.99
C TYR A 189 3.69 6.84 -21.00
N GLU A 190 4.66 7.72 -20.78
CA GLU A 190 5.90 7.77 -21.54
C GLU A 190 7.05 7.32 -20.63
N ASP A 191 7.85 6.37 -21.12
CA ASP A 191 9.07 5.91 -20.44
C ASP A 191 10.28 6.81 -20.75
N ALA A 192 11.45 6.44 -20.23
CA ALA A 192 12.68 7.22 -20.43
C ALA A 192 13.17 7.22 -21.89
N ASP A 193 12.77 6.23 -22.69
CA ASP A 193 13.13 6.11 -24.11
C ASP A 193 12.13 6.85 -25.01
N GLY A 194 11.10 7.46 -24.43
CA GLY A 194 10.02 8.15 -25.15
C GLY A 194 8.96 7.21 -25.71
N ALA A 195 8.98 5.93 -25.35
CA ALA A 195 7.98 4.98 -25.79
C ALA A 195 6.68 5.19 -25.00
N ALA A 196 5.58 5.31 -25.75
CA ALA A 196 4.25 5.49 -25.17
C ALA A 196 3.60 4.12 -24.91
N VAL A 197 3.19 3.90 -23.67
CA VAL A 197 2.47 2.70 -23.22
C VAL A 197 1.11 3.10 -22.65
N THR A 198 0.06 2.36 -22.99
CA THR A 198 -1.30 2.64 -22.51
C THR A 198 -1.68 1.61 -21.45
N ILE A 199 -2.05 2.07 -20.26
CA ILE A 199 -2.59 1.21 -19.21
C ILE A 199 -4.11 1.39 -19.19
N SER A 200 -4.84 0.27 -19.17
CA SER A 200 -6.30 0.26 -19.06
C SER A 200 -6.74 -0.93 -18.20
N GLY A 201 -7.23 -0.63 -16.99
CA GLY A 201 -7.54 -1.60 -15.95
C GLY A 201 -6.32 -2.45 -15.59
N SER A 202 -6.48 -3.78 -15.67
CA SER A 202 -5.44 -4.75 -15.35
C SER A 202 -4.56 -5.15 -16.54
N ARG A 203 -4.46 -4.30 -17.57
CA ARG A 203 -3.70 -4.62 -18.80
C ARG A 203 -2.89 -3.41 -19.27
N MET A 204 -1.65 -3.69 -19.68
CA MET A 204 -0.76 -2.72 -20.31
C MET A 204 -0.66 -3.02 -21.81
N HIS A 205 -0.71 -1.98 -22.63
CA HIS A 205 -0.58 -2.02 -24.07
C HIS A 205 0.70 -1.29 -24.50
N GLY A 206 1.62 -2.04 -25.11
CA GLY A 206 2.86 -1.52 -25.69
C GLY A 206 2.64 -0.81 -27.04
N PRO A 207 3.61 -0.01 -27.49
CA PRO A 207 3.55 0.70 -28.78
C PRO A 207 3.55 -0.24 -29.99
N ASP A 208 4.00 -1.47 -29.81
CA ASP A 208 4.00 -2.56 -30.79
C ASP A 208 2.65 -3.30 -30.88
N GLY A 209 1.67 -2.91 -30.07
CA GLY A 209 0.39 -3.58 -29.94
C GLY A 209 0.41 -4.80 -29.00
N THR A 210 1.56 -5.11 -28.39
CA THR A 210 1.66 -6.18 -27.39
C THR A 210 0.83 -5.81 -26.16
N SER A 211 0.14 -6.80 -25.60
CA SER A 211 -0.64 -6.63 -24.38
C SER A 211 -0.08 -7.50 -23.28
N MET A 212 0.17 -6.92 -22.10
CA MET A 212 0.78 -7.58 -20.95
C MET A 212 -0.13 -7.47 -19.73
N ASP A 213 -0.02 -8.44 -18.82
CA ASP A 213 -0.80 -8.45 -17.59
C ASP A 213 -0.22 -7.42 -16.60
N PHE A 214 -1.09 -6.56 -16.10
CA PHE A 214 -0.77 -5.50 -15.15
C PHE A 214 -1.60 -5.70 -13.89
N VAL A 215 -0.95 -5.97 -12.76
CA VAL A 215 -1.63 -6.31 -11.50
C VAL A 215 -1.54 -5.13 -10.55
N ILE A 216 -2.67 -4.68 -10.02
CA ILE A 216 -2.76 -3.58 -9.05
C ILE A 216 -3.05 -4.18 -7.66
N PHE A 217 -2.28 -3.81 -6.64
CA PHE A 217 -2.37 -4.42 -5.29
C PHE A 217 -3.13 -3.56 -4.27
N ASP A 218 -2.73 -2.29 -4.10
CA ASP A 218 -3.22 -1.41 -3.03
C ASP A 218 -3.65 -0.01 -3.54
N GLY A 219 -3.96 0.09 -4.84
CA GLY A 219 -4.33 1.35 -5.50
C GLY A 219 -3.15 2.30 -5.75
N ALA A 220 -1.99 2.07 -5.14
CA ALA A 220 -0.76 2.82 -5.39
C ALA A 220 0.44 1.94 -5.78
N LYS A 221 0.34 0.62 -5.65
CA LYS A 221 1.36 -0.35 -6.08
C LYS A 221 0.83 -1.23 -7.20
N CYS A 222 1.71 -1.52 -8.14
CA CYS A 222 1.44 -2.40 -9.24
C CYS A 222 2.62 -3.36 -9.49
N SER A 223 2.35 -4.44 -10.22
CA SER A 223 3.40 -5.26 -10.82
C SER A 223 3.10 -5.54 -12.28
N LEU A 224 4.14 -5.54 -13.09
CA LEU A 224 4.11 -5.88 -14.51
C LEU A 224 5.01 -7.08 -14.74
N ARG A 225 4.49 -8.10 -15.43
CA ARG A 225 5.27 -9.30 -15.77
C ARG A 225 5.70 -9.26 -17.23
N MET A 226 7.00 -9.35 -17.47
CA MET A 226 7.59 -9.45 -18.80
C MET A 226 8.42 -10.73 -18.88
N GLY A 227 7.84 -11.77 -19.50
CA GLY A 227 8.45 -13.10 -19.51
C GLY A 227 8.53 -13.73 -18.11
N ASP A 228 9.75 -13.98 -17.65
CA ASP A 228 10.03 -14.54 -16.32
C ASP A 228 10.34 -13.46 -15.27
N ASP A 229 10.50 -12.21 -15.70
CA ASP A 229 10.79 -11.08 -14.83
C ASP A 229 9.50 -10.40 -14.36
N VAL A 230 9.50 -9.99 -13.08
CA VAL A 230 8.41 -9.24 -12.46
C VAL A 230 8.95 -7.90 -11.99
N PHE A 231 8.38 -6.84 -12.54
CA PHE A 231 8.72 -5.46 -12.23
C PHE A 231 7.67 -4.91 -11.27
N GLU A 232 8.11 -4.42 -10.12
CA GLU A 232 7.25 -3.78 -9.13
C GLU A 232 7.31 -2.27 -9.31
N GLY A 233 6.14 -1.64 -9.32
CA GLY A 233 5.98 -0.21 -9.52
C GLY A 233 5.13 0.44 -8.42
N LYS A 234 5.36 1.73 -8.20
CA LYS A 234 4.56 2.57 -7.31
C LYS A 234 4.07 3.80 -8.05
N PHE A 235 2.77 4.02 -8.01
CA PHE A 235 2.12 5.23 -8.48
C PHE A 235 2.31 6.35 -7.46
N SER A 236 2.75 7.49 -7.95
CA SER A 236 2.93 8.72 -7.20
C SER A 236 1.74 9.65 -7.46
N ILE A 237 1.42 10.47 -6.47
CA ILE A 237 0.26 11.38 -6.50
C ILE A 237 0.35 12.43 -7.62
N ASP A 238 1.56 12.70 -8.12
CA ASP A 238 1.82 13.58 -9.25
C ASP A 238 1.55 12.91 -10.62
N GLY A 239 1.02 11.69 -10.64
CA GLY A 239 0.69 10.95 -11.85
C GLY A 239 1.89 10.27 -12.50
N ARG A 240 2.94 9.96 -11.73
CA ARG A 240 4.13 9.23 -12.21
C ARG A 240 4.16 7.81 -11.69
N LEU A 241 4.70 6.90 -12.49
CA LEU A 241 4.92 5.51 -12.11
C LEU A 241 6.43 5.28 -11.89
N LEU A 242 6.83 4.96 -10.67
CA LEU A 242 8.21 4.66 -10.31
C LEU A 242 8.39 3.15 -10.20
N TRP A 243 9.31 2.60 -10.97
CA TRP A 243 9.65 1.17 -10.96
C TRP A 243 10.83 0.89 -10.04
N ARG A 244 10.91 -0.36 -9.56
CA ARG A 244 11.94 -0.83 -8.62
C ARG A 244 13.36 -0.80 -9.20
N ASP A 245 13.49 -0.91 -10.51
CA ASP A 245 14.75 -0.78 -11.24
C ASP A 245 15.24 0.69 -11.33
N GLY A 246 14.44 1.65 -10.85
CA GLY A 246 14.72 3.08 -10.91
C GLY A 246 14.11 3.78 -12.12
N SER A 247 13.51 3.04 -13.05
CA SER A 247 12.81 3.60 -14.21
C SER A 247 11.60 4.43 -13.77
N MET A 248 11.35 5.53 -14.46
CA MET A 248 10.21 6.41 -14.17
C MET A 248 9.40 6.64 -15.43
N TRP A 249 8.10 6.39 -15.35
CA TRP A 249 7.16 6.68 -16.42
C TRP A 249 6.27 7.86 -16.05
N VAL A 250 6.06 8.76 -17.00
CA VAL A 250 5.28 9.99 -16.80
C VAL A 250 3.96 9.85 -17.53
N ARG A 251 2.83 10.01 -16.81
CA ARG A 251 1.50 10.01 -17.44
C ARG A 251 1.38 11.23 -18.35
N LYS A 252 1.20 10.98 -19.65
CA LYS A 252 0.71 11.99 -20.58
C LYS A 252 -0.71 12.32 -20.18
N MET A 253 -0.89 13.51 -19.62
CA MET A 253 -2.21 14.13 -19.56
C MET A 253 -2.76 14.06 -20.97
N ALA A 254 -3.92 13.42 -21.15
CA ALA A 254 -4.64 13.47 -22.41
C ALA A 254 -4.80 14.97 -22.71
N GLY A 255 -3.98 15.45 -23.64
CA GLY A 255 -4.01 16.85 -24.02
C GLY A 255 -5.44 17.11 -24.44
N GLY A 256 -6.13 17.99 -23.71
CA GLY A 256 -7.29 18.64 -24.29
C GLY A 256 -6.76 19.25 -25.58
N ASP A 257 -7.20 18.72 -26.71
CA ASP A 257 -6.86 19.24 -28.03
C ASP A 257 -7.32 20.71 -28.07
N SER A 258 -6.45 21.61 -27.60
CA SER A 258 -6.49 23.01 -27.98
C SER A 258 -5.93 23.13 -29.40
N GLU A 259 -6.52 22.35 -30.31
CA GLU A 259 -6.44 22.56 -31.74
C GLU A 259 -7.26 23.83 -32.01
N THR A 260 -6.63 24.97 -31.75
CA THR A 260 -7.13 26.26 -32.22
C THR A 260 -6.99 26.21 -33.73
N GLN A 261 -8.04 25.73 -34.41
CA GLN A 261 -8.23 25.92 -35.84
C GLN A 261 -8.06 27.40 -36.14
N GLY A 262 -6.88 27.77 -36.64
CA GLY A 262 -6.66 29.08 -37.22
C GLY A 262 -7.65 29.26 -38.37
N PRO A 263 -8.48 30.32 -38.36
CA PRO A 263 -9.41 30.55 -39.47
C PRO A 263 -8.59 30.84 -40.73
N GLY A 264 -8.92 30.14 -41.81
CA GLY A 264 -8.36 30.35 -43.14
C GLY A 264 -8.42 31.83 -43.52
N GLY A 265 -7.24 32.43 -43.65
CA GLY A 265 -7.04 33.73 -44.27
C GLY A 265 -6.94 33.57 -45.78
N ALA A 266 -7.81 34.29 -46.48
CA ALA A 266 -8.12 34.21 -47.89
C ALA A 266 -6.92 34.42 -48.85
N ALA A 267 -7.04 33.74 -49.99
CA ALA A 267 -6.23 33.95 -51.20
C ALA A 267 -6.43 35.36 -51.81
N PRO A 268 -5.45 35.86 -52.59
CA PRO A 268 -5.42 37.23 -53.13
C PRO A 268 -6.41 37.50 -54.26
#